data_AF-A0A843HYW4-F1
#
_entry.id   AF-A0A843HYW4-F1
#
_cell.length_a   1.000
_cell.length_b   1.000
_cell.length_c   1.000
_cell.angle_alpha   90.00
_cell.angle_beta   90.00
_cell.angle_gamma   90.00
#
_symmetry.space_group_name_H-M   'P 1'
#
loop_
_entity.id
_entity.type
_entity.pdbx_description
1 polymer ?
#
loop_
_entity_poly.entity_id
_entity_poly.type
_entity_poly.pdbx_seq_one_letter_code
_entity_poly.pdbx_strand_id
1 'polypeptide(L)' 'SLIDSEYLPLVGSINRIISLALKISKNLRLRTLDLLHVAYAASLNKIGVDTLVTADHEFVKAEKFLKENGISLVIIS' A
#
# COMPACT_ATOMS: atom_id res chain seq x y z
N SER A 1 4.69 -31.41 -3.55
CA SER A 1 5.97 -31.13 -4.24
C SER A 1 5.80 -29.87 -5.07
N LEU A 2 6.75 -28.93 -4.94
CA LEU A 2 6.87 -27.63 -5.62
C LEU A 2 5.75 -26.59 -5.46
N ILE A 3 4.50 -26.97 -5.17
CA ILE A 3 3.39 -26.01 -5.03
C ILE A 3 3.51 -25.22 -3.70
N ASP A 4 3.75 -25.87 -2.56
CA ASP A 4 3.71 -25.18 -1.25
C ASP A 4 4.81 -24.11 -1.02
N SER A 5 5.94 -24.19 -1.73
CA SER A 5 7.06 -23.26 -1.49
C SER A 5 6.94 -21.93 -2.25
N GLU A 6 6.12 -21.85 -3.31
CA GLU A 6 5.80 -20.57 -3.98
C GLU A 6 4.66 -19.82 -3.26
N TYR A 7 3.71 -20.54 -2.66
CA TYR A 7 2.60 -19.91 -1.93
C TYR A 7 3.04 -19.30 -0.60
N LEU A 8 4.02 -19.88 0.11
CA LEU A 8 4.55 -19.31 1.36
C LEU A 8 5.09 -17.87 1.21
N PRO A 9 5.94 -17.55 0.20
CA PRO A 9 6.37 -16.17 -0.03
C PRO A 9 5.23 -15.24 -0.44
N LEU A 10 4.23 -15.72 -1.20
CA LEU A 10 3.01 -14.97 -1.52
C LEU A 10 2.18 -14.65 -0.26
N VAL A 11 1.99 -15.62 0.63
CA VAL A 11 1.31 -15.45 1.93
C VAL A 11 2.10 -14.51 2.83
N GLY A 12 3.43 -14.63 2.88
CA GLY A 12 4.30 -13.70 3.61
C GLY A 12 4.19 -12.25 3.09
N SER A 13 4.07 -12.09 1.77
CA SER A 13 3.90 -10.79 1.11
C SER A 13 2.54 -10.17 1.41
N ILE A 14 1.46 -10.97 1.35
CA ILE A 14 0.11 -10.54 1.70
C ILE A 14 0.04 -10.15 3.18
N ASN A 15 0.60 -10.98 4.08
CA ASN A 15 0.67 -10.69 5.51
C ASN A 15 1.42 -9.38 5.80
N ARG A 16 2.49 -9.08 5.04
CA ARG A 16 3.22 -7.82 5.16
C ARG A 16 2.35 -6.62 4.79
N ILE A 17 1.61 -6.68 3.68
CA ILE A 17 0.72 -5.61 3.24
C ILE A 17 -0.38 -5.38 4.27
N ILE A 18 -1.02 -6.46 4.75
CA ILE A 18 -2.07 -6.38 5.79
C ILE A 18 -1.49 -5.80 7.08
N SER A 19 -0.32 -6.28 7.53
CA SER A 19 0.34 -5.77 8.73
C SER A 19 0.65 -4.27 8.62
N LEU A 20 1.12 -3.81 7.45
CA LEU A 20 1.38 -2.40 7.19
C LEU A 20 0.07 -1.60 7.20
N ALA A 21 -0.98 -2.07 6.53
CA ALA A 21 -2.29 -1.43 6.51
C ALA A 21 -2.87 -1.26 7.92
N LEU A 22 -2.76 -2.28 8.78
CA LEU A 22 -3.18 -2.20 10.18
C LEU A 22 -2.36 -1.18 10.97
N LYS A 23 -1.04 -1.12 10.76
CA LYS A 23 -0.17 -0.15 11.44
C LYS A 23 -0.50 1.30 11.06
N ILE A 24 -0.73 1.56 9.78
CA ILE A 24 -1.02 2.92 9.30
C ILE A 24 -2.49 3.34 9.54
N SER A 25 -3.40 2.39 9.76
CA SER A 25 -4.83 2.65 10.00
C SER A 25 -5.09 3.68 11.11
N LYS A 26 -4.32 3.62 12.20
CA LYS A 26 -4.44 4.53 13.34
C LYS A 26 -4.19 6.00 12.97
N ASN A 27 -3.32 6.22 11.98
CA ASN A 27 -2.87 7.55 11.59
C ASN A 27 -3.65 8.09 10.39
N LEU A 28 -3.95 7.25 9.39
CA LEU A 28 -4.54 7.69 8.13
C LEU A 28 -6.07 7.74 8.14
N ARG A 29 -6.73 6.97 9.02
CA ARG A 29 -8.20 6.90 9.14
C ARG A 29 -8.93 6.73 7.81
N LEU A 30 -8.33 5.95 6.91
CA LEU A 30 -8.88 5.54 5.62
C LEU A 30 -9.70 4.25 5.77
N ARG A 31 -10.53 3.92 4.77
CA ARG A 31 -11.25 2.65 4.76
C ARG A 31 -10.28 1.49 4.54
N THR A 32 -10.68 0.28 4.93
CA THR A 32 -9.80 -0.90 4.89
C THR A 32 -9.17 -1.12 3.51
N LEU A 33 -9.93 -0.98 2.42
CA LEU A 33 -9.42 -1.18 1.07
C LEU A 33 -8.42 -0.08 0.66
N ASP A 34 -8.70 1.17 1.01
CA ASP A 34 -7.80 2.30 0.74
C ASP A 34 -6.47 2.14 1.50
N LEU A 35 -6.53 1.69 2.76
CA LEU A 35 -5.34 1.35 3.55
C LEU A 35 -4.51 0.25 2.90
N LEU A 36 -5.17 -0.76 2.32
CA LEU A 36 -4.49 -1.82 1.59
C LEU A 36 -3.84 -1.29 0.31
N HIS A 37 -4.51 -0.40 -0.44
CA HIS A 37 -3.93 0.24 -1.63
C HIS A 37 -2.68 1.06 -1.28
N VAL A 38 -2.73 1.85 -0.20
CA VAL A 38 -1.58 2.62 0.30
C VAL A 38 -0.43 1.70 0.72
N ALA A 39 -0.72 0.63 1.48
CA ALA A 39 0.29 -0.33 1.91
C ALA A 39 0.88 -1.12 0.73
N TYR A 40 0.09 -1.38 -0.30
CA TYR A 40 0.53 -2.06 -1.50
C TYR A 40 1.45 -1.18 -2.34
N ALA A 41 1.07 0.07 -2.59
CA ALA A 41 1.92 1.04 -3.27
C ALA A 41 3.29 1.16 -2.57
N ALA A 42 3.30 1.34 -1.24
CA ALA A 42 4.52 1.38 -0.43
C ALA A 42 5.40 0.11 -0.57
N SER A 43 4.78 -1.05 -0.77
CA SER A 43 5.51 -2.30 -0.98
C SER A 43 6.10 -2.41 -2.39
N LEU A 44 5.38 -1.92 -3.40
CA LEU A 44 5.80 -1.95 -4.81
C LEU A 44 6.87 -0.91 -5.14
N ASN A 45 7.10 0.10 -4.28
CA ASN A 45 8.18 1.06 -4.49
C ASN A 45 9.55 0.40 -4.64
N LYS A 46 9.78 -0.72 -3.96
CA LYS A 46 11.01 -1.52 -4.08
C LYS A 46 11.27 -2.07 -5.49
N ILE A 47 10.23 -2.18 -6.31
CA ILE A 47 10.33 -2.66 -7.69
C ILE A 47 10.09 -1.53 -8.71
N GLY A 48 10.14 -0.27 -8.27
CA GLY A 48 10.09 0.91 -9.13
C GLY A 48 8.73 1.61 -9.24
N VAL A 49 7.72 1.22 -8.45
CA VAL A 49 6.44 1.96 -8.42
C VAL A 49 6.55 3.19 -7.53
N ASP A 50 6.56 4.37 -8.13
CA ASP A 50 6.79 5.65 -7.45
C ASP A 50 5.57 6.58 -7.41
N THR A 51 4.44 6.15 -7.99
CA THR A 51 3.27 7.01 -8.12
C THR A 51 1.98 6.24 -7.86
N LEU A 52 1.11 6.78 -7.00
CA LEU A 52 -0.26 6.35 -6.82
C LEU A 52 -1.19 7.38 -7.48
N VAL A 53 -1.89 6.97 -8.52
CA VAL A 53 -2.88 7.80 -9.23
C VAL A 53 -4.29 7.35 -8.84
N THR A 54 -5.16 8.28 -8.46
CA THR A 54 -6.55 7.97 -8.08
C THR A 54 -7.48 9.13 -8.41
N ALA A 55 -8.78 8.86 -8.59
CA ALA A 55 -9.82 9.90 -8.64
C ALA A 55 -10.42 10.17 -7.24
N ASP A 56 -10.04 9.39 -6.24
CA ASP A 56 -10.58 9.51 -4.88
C ASP A 56 -9.78 10.51 -4.05
N HIS A 57 -10.42 11.64 -3.72
CA HIS A 57 -9.84 12.69 -2.91
C HIS A 57 -9.54 12.27 -1.46
N GLU A 58 -10.15 11.21 -0.94
CA GLU A 58 -9.88 10.73 0.42
C GLU A 58 -8.40 10.33 0.62
N PHE A 59 -7.72 9.93 -0.44
CA PHE A 59 -6.30 9.55 -0.41
C PHE A 59 -5.36 10.69 -0.03
N VAL A 60 -5.80 11.95 -0.04
CA VAL A 60 -5.02 13.08 0.49
C VAL A 60 -4.55 12.83 1.93
N LYS A 61 -5.32 12.06 2.72
CA LYS A 61 -4.94 11.66 4.08
C LYS A 61 -3.65 10.84 4.12
N ALA A 62 -3.32 10.11 3.06
CA ALA A 62 -2.13 9.28 2.93
C ALA A 62 -0.91 9.99 2.33
N GLU A 63 -1.05 11.22 1.83
CA GLU A 63 0.00 11.91 1.08
C GLU A 63 1.34 11.96 1.82
N LYS A 64 1.32 12.33 3.11
CA LYS A 64 2.53 12.37 3.94
C LYS A 64 3.21 10.99 4.02
N PHE A 65 2.44 9.95 4.30
CA PHE A 65 2.95 8.59 4.40
C PHE A 65 3.52 8.10 3.06
N LEU A 66 2.82 8.34 1.95
CA LEU A 66 3.26 7.97 0.61
C LEU A 66 4.59 8.67 0.27
N LYS A 67 4.68 9.98 0.52
CA LYS A 67 5.90 10.76 0.29
C LYS A 67 7.08 10.27 1.12
N GLU A 68 6.87 9.94 2.40
CA GLU A 68 7.88 9.34 3.27
C GLU A 68 8.37 7.96 2.77
N ASN A 69 7.56 7.27 1.95
CA ASN A 69 7.89 6.00 1.31
C ASN A 69 8.31 6.16 -0.17
N GLY A 70 8.63 7.39 -0.61
CA GLY A 70 9.11 7.64 -1.98
C GLY A 70 8.03 7.50 -3.05
N ILE A 71 6.76 7.72 -2.69
CA ILE A 71 5.61 7.62 -3.60
C ILE A 71 4.92 8.98 -3.72
N SER A 72 4.71 9.42 -4.94
CA SER A 72 3.92 10.59 -5.29
C SER A 72 2.43 10.23 -5.33
N LEU A 73 1.57 11.09 -4.78
CA LEU A 73 0.13 10.98 -4.92
C LEU A 73 -0.34 11.92 -6.02
N VAL A 74 -1.06 11.40 -7.01
CA VAL A 74 -1.73 12.20 -8.05
C VAL A 74 -3.22 11.95 -7.97
N ILE A 75 -3.97 13.00 -7.69
CA ILE A 75 -5.44 12.95 -7.69
C ILE A 75 -5.93 13.57 -9.01
N ILE A 76 -6.62 12.78 -9.82
CA ILE A 76 -7.21 13.21 -11.09
C ILE A 76 -8.68 13.58 -10.89
N SER A 77 -9.12 14.65 -11.57
CA SER A 77 -10.48 15.20 -11.53
C SER A 77 -11.24 14.89 -12.81
#